data_AF-A0A4U6LK85-F1
#
_entry.id   AF-A0A4U6LK85-F1
#
_cell.length_a   1.000
_cell.length_b   1.000
_cell.length_c   1.000
_cell.angle_alpha   90.00
_cell.angle_beta   90.00
_cell.angle_gamma   90.00
#
_symmetry.space_group_name_H-M   'P 1'
#
loop_
_entity.id
_entity.type
_entity.pdbx_description
1 polymer ?
#
loop_
_entity_poly.entity_id
_entity_poly.type
_entity_poly.pdbx_seq_one_letter_code
_entity_poly.pdbx_strand_id
1 'polypeptide(L)'
;MLFNWKDLITPIVTVTAVWLGAKLALSNDIRKKVLELETTKLERLAFECDSCVNNLHMNCMRIYKIIEDLSGEYTKRITLAEVTQCLKKSAEAGTVIDTKAGQQFQNTLELHRQADFEEWKILILPLLLHINKVLASPSLANDDCTKELSRLYWKPEQAKSYNEELAVLAGPLPSYRQQLFKRIADDYQALLHPAPLNIWVITRKTCHSIRDFFKYTPLASRNNMRQ
;
A
#
# COMPACT_ATOMS: atom_id res chain seq x y z
N MET A 1 -46.11 53.07 -6.42
CA MET A 1 -45.98 51.71 -5.87
C MET A 1 -44.82 51.73 -4.89
N LEU A 2 -45.09 51.45 -3.61
CA LEU A 2 -44.05 51.34 -2.57
C LEU A 2 -43.25 50.07 -2.83
N PHE A 3 -42.00 50.23 -3.29
CA PHE A 3 -41.07 49.14 -3.50
C PHE A 3 -40.72 48.55 -2.13
N ASN A 4 -41.29 47.40 -1.80
CA ASN A 4 -41.11 46.77 -0.51
C ASN A 4 -39.82 45.97 -0.55
N TRP A 5 -38.78 46.43 0.16
CA TRP A 5 -37.46 45.77 0.20
C TRP A 5 -37.54 44.28 0.55
N LYS A 6 -38.58 43.87 1.27
CA LYS A 6 -38.90 42.48 1.62
C LYS A 6 -39.11 41.58 0.40
N ASP A 7 -39.65 42.12 -0.70
CA ASP A 7 -39.92 41.38 -1.94
C ASP A 7 -38.64 41.11 -2.75
N LEU A 8 -37.58 41.90 -2.54
CA LEU A 8 -36.25 41.70 -3.12
C LEU A 8 -35.39 40.78 -2.24
N ILE A 9 -35.44 40.96 -0.92
CA ILE A 9 -34.59 40.22 0.03
C ILE A 9 -34.96 38.74 0.10
N THR A 10 -36.25 38.42 0.11
CA THR A 10 -36.74 37.04 0.22
C THR A 10 -36.20 36.11 -0.89
N PRO A 11 -36.31 36.43 -2.19
CA PRO A 11 -35.75 35.57 -3.24
C PRO A 11 -34.22 35.50 -3.19
N ILE A 12 -33.52 36.57 -2.81
CA ILE A 12 -32.05 36.56 -2.65
C ILE A 12 -31.64 35.60 -1.53
N VAL A 13 -32.32 35.64 -0.38
CA VAL A 13 -32.06 34.73 0.75
C VAL A 13 -32.33 33.29 0.35
N THR A 14 -33.43 33.02 -0.35
CA THR A 14 -33.77 31.67 -0.81
C THR A 14 -32.74 31.11 -1.80
N VAL A 15 -32.32 31.90 -2.81
CA VAL A 15 -31.30 31.49 -3.77
C VAL A 15 -29.95 31.26 -3.08
N THR A 16 -29.58 32.13 -2.14
CA THR A 16 -28.33 31.97 -1.37
C THR A 16 -28.36 30.72 -0.49
N ALA A 17 -29.50 30.45 0.16
CA ALA A 17 -29.69 29.26 0.99
C ALA A 17 -29.64 27.97 0.16
N VAL A 18 -30.29 27.94 -1.01
CA VAL A 18 -30.23 26.79 -1.94
C VAL A 18 -28.81 26.59 -2.46
N TRP A 19 -28.11 27.65 -2.84
CA TRP A 19 -26.73 27.58 -3.31
C TRP A 19 -25.77 27.10 -2.22
N LEU A 20 -25.93 27.58 -0.98
CA LEU A 20 -25.17 27.11 0.18
C LEU A 20 -25.45 25.64 0.47
N GLY A 21 -26.73 25.23 0.46
CA GLY A 21 -27.13 23.85 0.64
C GLY A 21 -26.51 22.93 -0.41
N ALA A 22 -26.56 23.32 -1.69
CA ALA A 22 -25.95 22.58 -2.79
C ALA A 22 -24.42 22.51 -2.67
N LYS A 23 -23.76 23.61 -2.30
CA LYS A 23 -22.31 23.66 -2.11
C LYS A 23 -21.85 22.81 -0.93
N LEU A 24 -22.59 22.82 0.17
CA LEU A 24 -22.32 21.98 1.34
C LEU A 24 -22.57 20.50 1.03
N ALA A 25 -23.67 20.19 0.32
CA ALA A 25 -23.96 18.83 -0.13
C ALA A 25 -22.86 18.30 -1.05
N LEU A 26 -22.43 19.10 -2.04
CA LEU A 26 -21.34 18.73 -2.94
C LEU A 26 -20.01 18.57 -2.20
N SER A 27 -19.68 19.48 -1.27
CA SER A 27 -18.47 19.38 -0.46
C SER A 27 -18.48 18.14 0.45
N ASN A 28 -19.64 17.79 0.99
CA ASN A 28 -19.80 16.58 1.81
C ASN A 28 -19.68 15.32 0.95
N ASP A 29 -20.27 15.31 -0.24
CA ASP A 29 -20.18 14.16 -1.16
C ASP A 29 -18.75 13.96 -1.68
N ILE A 30 -18.06 15.03 -2.07
CA ILE A 30 -16.62 14.98 -2.42
C ILE A 30 -15.81 14.43 -1.25
N ARG A 31 -16.04 14.95 -0.03
CA ARG A 31 -15.31 14.48 1.16
C ARG A 31 -15.58 13.02 1.45
N LYS A 32 -16.83 12.57 1.32
CA LYS A 32 -17.22 11.17 1.49
C LYS A 32 -16.53 10.28 0.46
N LYS A 33 -16.51 10.70 -0.81
CA LYS A 33 -15.83 9.96 -1.89
C LYS A 33 -14.33 9.88 -1.70
N VAL A 34 -13.69 10.97 -1.25
CA VAL A 34 -12.26 10.96 -0.91
C VAL A 34 -12.00 10.00 0.24
N LEU A 35 -12.80 10.05 1.30
CA LEU A 35 -12.68 9.13 2.43
C LEU A 35 -12.84 7.67 2.00
N GLU A 36 -13.87 7.34 1.23
CA GLU A 36 -14.10 5.99 0.66
C GLU A 36 -12.88 5.50 -0.14
N LEU A 37 -12.28 6.36 -0.95
CA LEU A 37 -11.09 6.02 -1.73
C LEU A 37 -9.86 5.80 -0.86
N GLU A 38 -9.65 6.65 0.15
CA GLU A 38 -8.51 6.53 1.06
C GLU A 38 -8.62 5.31 1.97
N THR A 39 -9.81 5.00 2.50
CA THR A 39 -10.04 3.78 3.28
C THR A 39 -9.82 2.53 2.45
N THR A 40 -10.34 2.49 1.21
CA THR A 40 -10.14 1.35 0.29
C THR A 40 -8.65 1.15 -0.02
N LYS A 41 -7.88 2.23 -0.18
CA LYS A 41 -6.42 2.14 -0.39
C LYS A 41 -5.70 1.56 0.83
N LEU A 42 -6.04 1.99 2.04
CA LEU A 42 -5.43 1.47 3.27
C LEU A 42 -5.81 0.00 3.52
N GLU A 43 -7.05 -0.39 3.26
CA GLU A 43 -7.50 -1.79 3.35
C GLU A 43 -6.73 -2.68 2.37
N ARG A 44 -6.58 -2.21 1.12
CA ARG A 44 -5.78 -2.91 0.12
C ARG A 44 -4.32 -3.02 0.52
N LEU A 45 -3.73 -1.95 1.05
CA LEU A 45 -2.35 -1.93 1.52
C LEU A 45 -2.14 -2.90 2.70
N ALA A 46 -3.10 -2.96 3.63
CA ALA A 46 -3.06 -3.90 4.75
C ALA A 46 -3.09 -5.35 4.25
N PHE A 47 -3.96 -5.66 3.29
CA PHE A 47 -4.03 -6.99 2.67
C PHE A 47 -2.74 -7.35 1.92
N GLU A 48 -2.21 -6.43 1.11
CA GLU A 48 -0.96 -6.65 0.36
C GLU A 48 0.23 -6.84 1.31
N CYS A 49 0.28 -6.07 2.41
CA CYS A 49 1.27 -6.23 3.47
C CYS A 49 1.19 -7.62 4.10
N ASP A 50 -0.02 -8.04 4.48
CA ASP A 50 -0.24 -9.36 5.07
C ASP A 50 0.25 -10.47 4.16
N SER A 51 -0.27 -10.45 2.93
CA SER A 51 -0.01 -11.45 1.92
C SER A 51 1.49 -11.53 1.65
N CYS A 52 2.14 -10.39 1.44
CA CYS A 52 3.55 -10.33 1.08
C CYS A 52 4.47 -10.78 2.22
N VAL A 53 4.37 -10.16 3.39
CA VAL A 53 5.30 -10.44 4.51
C VAL A 53 5.07 -11.85 5.05
N ASN A 54 3.82 -12.32 5.09
CA ASN A 54 3.51 -13.68 5.48
C ASN A 54 4.00 -14.71 4.45
N ASN A 55 3.80 -14.46 3.15
CA ASN A 55 4.35 -15.33 2.10
C ASN A 55 5.87 -15.43 2.22
N LEU A 56 6.55 -14.29 2.38
CA LEU A 56 8.00 -14.25 2.57
C LEU A 56 8.45 -15.05 3.80
N HIS A 57 7.79 -14.86 4.95
CA HIS A 57 8.10 -15.60 6.17
C HIS A 57 7.92 -17.11 6.00
N MET A 58 6.79 -17.54 5.42
CA MET A 58 6.52 -18.95 5.14
C MET A 58 7.54 -19.56 4.18
N ASN A 59 7.97 -18.80 3.17
CA ASN A 59 9.01 -19.25 2.23
C ASN A 59 10.36 -19.42 2.92
N CYS A 60 10.73 -18.53 3.85
CA CYS A 60 11.95 -18.68 4.64
C CYS A 60 11.92 -19.98 5.45
N MET A 61 10.82 -20.23 6.17
CA MET A 61 10.64 -21.45 6.97
C MET A 61 10.71 -22.72 6.11
N ARG A 62 10.13 -22.68 4.91
CA ARG A 62 10.23 -23.79 3.96
C ARG A 62 11.65 -24.01 3.47
N ILE A 63 12.33 -22.96 3.00
CA ILE A 63 13.69 -23.09 2.47
C ILE A 63 14.59 -23.65 3.55
N TYR A 64 14.46 -23.13 4.78
CA TYR A 64 15.14 -23.65 5.96
C TYR A 64 14.91 -25.17 6.09
N LYS A 65 13.65 -25.60 6.08
CA LYS A 65 13.30 -27.01 6.28
C LYS A 65 13.79 -27.92 5.15
N ILE A 66 13.69 -27.47 3.91
CA ILE A 66 14.20 -28.21 2.74
C ILE A 66 15.71 -28.45 2.87
N ILE A 67 16.47 -27.41 3.25
CA ILE A 67 17.93 -27.50 3.37
C ILE A 67 18.31 -28.40 4.55
N GLU A 68 17.61 -28.28 5.69
CA GLU A 68 17.83 -29.12 6.87
C GLU A 68 17.55 -30.60 6.54
N ASP A 69 16.42 -30.89 5.89
CA ASP A 69 16.00 -32.26 5.56
C ASP A 69 16.93 -32.90 4.51
N LEU A 70 17.26 -32.17 3.44
CA LEU A 70 18.17 -32.66 2.39
C LEU A 70 19.58 -32.91 2.93
N SER A 71 20.06 -32.05 3.83
CA SER A 71 21.38 -32.19 4.44
C SER A 71 21.41 -33.23 5.56
N GLY A 72 20.26 -33.83 5.91
CA GLY A 72 20.15 -34.76 7.03
C GLY A 72 20.66 -34.13 8.32
N GLU A 73 20.07 -33.00 8.71
CA GLU A 73 20.50 -32.21 9.88
C GLU A 73 21.97 -31.75 9.77
N TYR A 74 22.36 -31.32 8.57
CA TYR A 74 23.71 -30.82 8.29
C TYR A 74 24.81 -31.87 8.50
N THR A 75 24.53 -33.13 8.15
CA THR A 75 25.52 -34.23 8.15
C THR A 75 25.97 -34.62 6.74
N LYS A 76 25.18 -34.28 5.72
CA LYS A 76 25.38 -34.67 4.32
C LYS A 76 25.54 -33.46 3.42
N ARG A 77 26.25 -33.68 2.32
CA ARG A 77 26.35 -32.71 1.22
C ARG A 77 25.04 -32.70 0.46
N ILE A 78 24.67 -31.52 -0.02
CA ILE A 78 23.49 -31.32 -0.86
C ILE A 78 23.89 -30.58 -2.13
N THR A 79 23.12 -30.74 -3.18
CA THR A 79 23.28 -30.01 -4.45
C THR A 79 22.18 -28.99 -4.62
N LEU A 80 22.48 -27.91 -5.34
CA LEU A 80 21.47 -26.90 -5.67
C LEU A 80 20.34 -27.48 -6.54
N ALA A 81 20.63 -28.55 -7.31
CA ALA A 81 19.63 -29.30 -8.07
C ALA A 81 18.59 -29.97 -7.18
N GLU A 82 19.00 -30.63 -6.09
CA GLU A 82 18.09 -31.26 -5.12
C GLU A 82 17.19 -30.21 -4.45
N VAL A 83 17.77 -29.07 -4.05
CA VAL A 83 17.01 -27.98 -3.45
C VAL A 83 16.00 -27.40 -4.44
N THR A 84 16.41 -27.16 -5.68
CA THR A 84 15.53 -26.66 -6.76
C THR A 84 14.39 -27.63 -7.06
N GLN A 85 14.68 -28.93 -7.10
CA GLN A 85 13.66 -29.95 -7.33
C GLN A 85 12.63 -30.01 -6.18
N CYS A 86 13.08 -29.92 -4.93
CA CYS A 86 12.18 -29.84 -3.77
C CYS A 86 11.31 -28.58 -3.83
N LEU A 87 11.88 -27.42 -4.19
CA LEU A 87 11.12 -26.19 -4.36
C LEU A 87 10.08 -26.29 -5.48
N LYS A 88 10.42 -26.91 -6.61
CA LYS A 88 9.49 -27.16 -7.74
C LYS A 88 8.32 -28.06 -7.31
N LYS A 89 8.59 -29.19 -6.65
CA LYS A 89 7.54 -30.06 -6.08
C LYS A 89 6.64 -29.32 -5.10
N SER A 90 7.24 -28.44 -4.31
CA SER A 90 6.49 -27.61 -3.36
C SER A 90 5.59 -26.60 -4.08
N ALA A 91 6.07 -25.98 -5.17
CA ALA A 91 5.27 -25.11 -6.01
C ALA A 91 4.09 -25.87 -6.66
N GLU A 92 4.33 -27.07 -7.18
CA GLU A 92 3.30 -27.96 -7.74
C GLU A 92 2.23 -28.36 -6.70
N ALA A 93 2.62 -28.48 -5.42
CA ALA A 93 1.71 -28.71 -4.30
C ALA A 93 0.91 -27.46 -3.86
N GLY A 94 0.96 -26.36 -4.63
CA GLY A 94 0.15 -25.16 -4.40
C GLY A 94 0.79 -24.12 -3.48
N THR A 95 2.08 -24.23 -3.22
CA THR A 95 2.77 -23.37 -2.24
C THR A 95 3.90 -22.62 -2.92
N VAL A 96 3.49 -21.77 -3.86
CA VAL A 96 4.37 -20.99 -4.74
C VAL A 96 4.94 -19.77 -4.01
N ILE A 97 6.22 -19.48 -4.26
CA ILE A 97 6.89 -18.24 -3.84
C ILE A 97 6.39 -17.12 -4.76
N ASP A 98 5.58 -16.19 -4.24
CA ASP A 98 5.02 -15.09 -5.04
C ASP A 98 5.92 -13.86 -5.01
N THR A 99 6.97 -13.90 -5.82
CA THR A 99 7.90 -12.78 -6.00
C THR A 99 7.26 -11.57 -6.69
N LYS A 100 6.19 -11.76 -7.47
CA LYS A 100 5.49 -10.67 -8.15
C LYS A 100 4.67 -9.83 -7.18
N ALA A 101 3.94 -10.47 -6.27
CA ALA A 101 3.24 -9.77 -5.20
C ALA A 101 4.22 -8.98 -4.32
N GLY A 102 5.40 -9.55 -4.03
CA GLY A 102 6.47 -8.84 -3.32
C GLY A 102 6.94 -7.58 -4.04
N GLN A 103 7.18 -7.66 -5.34
CA GLN A 103 7.59 -6.50 -6.14
C GLN A 103 6.50 -5.42 -6.19
N GLN A 104 5.23 -5.83 -6.33
CA GLN A 104 4.10 -4.89 -6.36
C GLN A 104 3.94 -4.15 -5.03
N PHE A 105 4.08 -4.85 -3.92
CA PHE A 105 4.01 -4.25 -2.60
C PHE A 105 5.19 -3.29 -2.35
N GLN A 106 6.40 -3.68 -2.76
CA GLN A 106 7.57 -2.81 -2.70
C GLN A 106 7.34 -1.49 -3.46
N ASN A 107 6.84 -1.57 -4.70
CA ASN A 107 6.57 -0.37 -5.51
C ASN A 107 5.50 0.52 -4.85
N THR A 108 4.52 -0.08 -4.17
CA THR A 108 3.47 0.65 -3.46
C THR A 108 4.04 1.41 -2.26
N LEU A 109 4.93 0.78 -1.48
CA LEU A 109 5.62 1.44 -0.38
C LEU A 109 6.50 2.59 -0.88
N GLU A 110 7.26 2.37 -1.95
CA GLU A 110 8.13 3.38 -2.56
C GLU A 110 7.35 4.64 -3.00
N LEU A 111 6.19 4.46 -3.63
CA LEU A 111 5.41 5.59 -4.16
C LEU A 111 4.57 6.31 -3.10
N HIS A 112 4.11 5.60 -2.06
CA HIS A 112 3.09 6.13 -1.15
C HIS A 112 3.52 6.21 0.31
N ARG A 113 4.57 5.51 0.73
CA ARG A 113 4.99 5.37 2.13
C ARG A 113 6.50 5.28 2.27
N GLN A 114 7.21 6.33 1.87
CA GLN A 114 8.69 6.35 1.83
C GLN A 114 9.36 5.89 3.14
N ALA A 115 8.84 6.29 4.31
CA ALA A 115 9.41 5.89 5.59
C ALA A 115 9.36 4.37 5.80
N ASP A 116 8.24 3.74 5.43
CA ASP A 116 8.07 2.28 5.51
C ASP A 116 8.91 1.58 4.43
N PHE A 117 9.13 2.22 3.28
CA PHE A 117 10.03 1.72 2.23
C PHE A 117 11.51 1.72 2.65
N GLU A 118 11.97 2.73 3.40
CA GLU A 118 13.34 2.73 3.93
C GLU A 118 13.57 1.54 4.87
N GLU A 119 12.61 1.25 5.75
CA GLU A 119 12.67 0.09 6.63
C GLU A 119 12.56 -1.23 5.86
N TRP A 120 11.69 -1.28 4.84
CA TRP A 120 11.60 -2.40 3.91
C TRP A 120 12.95 -2.71 3.26
N LYS A 121 13.68 -1.71 2.78
CA LYS A 121 15.01 -1.91 2.19
C LYS A 121 16.01 -2.49 3.18
N ILE A 122 15.95 -2.07 4.45
CA ILE A 122 16.88 -2.55 5.47
C ILE A 122 16.58 -4.00 5.85
N LEU A 123 15.30 -4.37 5.97
CA LEU A 123 14.89 -5.68 6.47
C LEU A 123 14.70 -6.73 5.36
N ILE A 124 14.04 -6.36 4.26
CA ILE A 124 13.58 -7.31 3.24
C ILE A 124 14.60 -7.48 2.12
N LEU A 125 15.31 -6.42 1.71
CA LEU A 125 16.27 -6.52 0.61
C LEU A 125 17.41 -7.53 0.91
N PRO A 126 18.07 -7.52 2.10
CA PRO A 126 19.10 -8.50 2.41
C PRO A 126 18.56 -9.93 2.43
N LEU A 127 17.34 -10.10 2.93
CA LEU A 127 16.67 -11.40 2.96
C LEU A 127 16.37 -11.92 1.55
N LEU A 128 15.87 -11.08 0.65
CA LEU A 128 15.62 -11.45 -0.75
C LEU A 128 16.92 -11.83 -1.46
N LEU A 129 18.00 -11.07 -1.24
CA LEU A 129 19.33 -11.39 -1.77
C LEU A 129 19.83 -12.74 -1.25
N HIS A 130 19.59 -13.05 0.03
CA HIS A 130 19.95 -14.34 0.62
C HIS A 130 19.14 -15.49 0.03
N ILE A 131 17.81 -15.35 -0.07
CA ILE A 131 16.91 -16.33 -0.68
C ILE A 131 17.31 -16.60 -2.15
N ASN A 132 17.68 -15.55 -2.90
CA ASN A 132 18.12 -15.67 -4.29
C ASN A 132 19.40 -16.49 -4.47
N LYS A 133 20.19 -16.74 -3.42
CA LYS A 133 21.34 -17.67 -3.50
C LYS A 133 20.88 -19.12 -3.73
N VAL A 134 19.66 -19.46 -3.32
CA VAL A 134 19.07 -20.81 -3.42
C VAL A 134 18.06 -20.92 -4.55
N LEU A 135 17.31 -19.85 -4.82
CA LEU A 135 16.49 -19.78 -6.02
C LEU A 135 17.44 -19.72 -7.21
N ALA A 136 17.63 -20.85 -7.89
CA ALA A 136 18.32 -20.86 -9.17
C ALA A 136 17.74 -19.71 -10.02
N SER A 137 18.61 -18.86 -10.58
CA SER A 137 18.21 -17.78 -11.49
C SER A 137 17.15 -18.33 -12.44
N PRO A 138 16.08 -17.60 -12.80
CA PRO A 138 15.05 -18.08 -13.72
C PRO A 138 15.61 -18.69 -15.03
N SER A 139 16.81 -18.26 -15.43
CA SER A 139 17.58 -18.82 -16.56
C SER A 139 18.09 -20.25 -16.36
N LEU A 140 18.23 -20.71 -15.11
CA LEU A 140 18.77 -22.02 -14.69
C LEU A 140 17.67 -22.98 -14.19
N ALA A 141 16.41 -22.56 -14.17
CA ALA A 141 15.27 -23.36 -13.72
C ALA A 141 14.61 -24.21 -14.84
N ASN A 142 15.27 -24.34 -15.99
CA ASN A 142 14.85 -25.23 -17.08
C ASN A 142 15.48 -26.61 -16.94
N ASP A 143 14.81 -27.65 -17.48
CA ASP A 143 15.24 -29.04 -17.36
C ASP A 143 16.68 -29.28 -17.87
N ASP A 144 17.15 -28.50 -18.86
CA ASP A 144 18.52 -28.56 -19.41
C ASP A 144 19.62 -28.08 -18.42
N CYS A 145 19.27 -27.26 -17.44
CA CYS A 145 20.23 -26.63 -16.51
C CYS A 145 20.48 -27.47 -15.24
N THR A 146 19.76 -28.58 -15.06
CA THR A 146 19.95 -29.52 -13.94
C THR A 146 21.38 -30.04 -13.85
N LYS A 147 22.07 -30.26 -14.98
CA LYS A 147 23.47 -30.70 -14.98
C LYS A 147 24.44 -29.68 -14.38
N GLU A 148 24.18 -28.38 -14.57
CA GLU A 148 25.02 -27.32 -14.00
C GLU A 148 24.74 -27.14 -12.51
N LEU A 149 23.46 -27.17 -12.11
CA LEU A 149 23.05 -27.11 -10.71
C LEU A 149 23.55 -28.32 -9.89
N SER A 150 23.66 -29.50 -10.50
CA SER A 150 24.21 -30.70 -9.84
C SER A 150 25.71 -30.61 -9.57
N ARG A 151 26.43 -29.69 -10.23
CA ARG A 151 27.85 -29.43 -9.96
C ARG A 151 28.06 -28.46 -8.80
N LEU A 152 27.03 -27.69 -8.46
CA LEU A 152 27.03 -26.78 -7.32
C LEU A 152 26.57 -27.55 -6.08
N TYR A 153 27.53 -27.96 -5.27
CA TYR A 153 27.29 -28.64 -4.01
C TYR A 153 27.64 -27.77 -2.82
N TRP A 154 26.88 -27.93 -1.76
CA TRP A 154 27.15 -27.34 -0.45
C TRP A 154 27.64 -28.41 0.50
N LYS A 155 28.73 -28.08 1.18
CA LYS A 155 29.18 -28.83 2.36
C LYS A 155 28.18 -28.64 3.50
N PRO A 156 28.09 -29.58 4.46
CA PRO A 156 27.13 -29.48 5.53
C PRO A 156 27.26 -28.18 6.36
N GLU A 157 28.49 -27.69 6.55
CA GLU A 157 28.75 -26.42 7.25
C GLU A 157 28.23 -25.21 6.48
N GLN A 158 28.26 -25.26 5.15
CA GLN A 158 27.73 -24.20 4.29
C GLN A 158 26.20 -24.19 4.32
N ALA A 159 25.57 -25.36 4.29
CA ALA A 159 24.12 -25.50 4.43
C ALA A 159 23.64 -25.00 5.79
N LYS A 160 24.36 -25.35 6.87
CA LYS A 160 24.09 -24.85 8.22
C LYS A 160 24.23 -23.33 8.32
N SER A 161 25.35 -22.78 7.86
CA SER A 161 25.59 -21.33 7.90
C SER A 161 24.53 -20.56 7.12
N TYR A 162 24.11 -21.09 5.96
CA TYR A 162 23.03 -20.49 5.18
C TYR A 162 21.72 -20.45 5.96
N ASN A 163 21.34 -21.55 6.62
CA ASN A 163 20.11 -21.65 7.39
C ASN A 163 20.14 -20.77 8.66
N GLU A 164 21.29 -20.66 9.33
CA GLU A 164 21.48 -19.74 10.46
C GLU A 164 21.32 -18.28 10.02
N GLU A 165 21.95 -17.88 8.91
CA GLU A 165 21.81 -16.53 8.35
C GLU A 165 20.36 -16.27 7.90
N LEU A 166 19.69 -17.26 7.30
CA LEU A 166 18.28 -17.16 6.91
C LEU A 166 17.37 -16.94 8.14
N ALA A 167 17.63 -17.66 9.24
CA ALA A 167 16.86 -17.50 10.48
C ALA A 167 17.04 -16.12 11.10
N VAL A 168 18.27 -15.59 11.10
CA VAL A 168 18.58 -14.23 11.58
C VAL A 168 17.85 -13.18 10.74
N LEU A 169 17.89 -13.30 9.41
CA LEU A 169 17.25 -12.35 8.49
C LEU A 169 15.71 -12.45 8.51
N ALA A 170 15.15 -13.64 8.72
CA ALA A 170 13.70 -13.86 8.77
C ALA A 170 13.09 -13.55 10.16
N GLY A 171 13.90 -13.56 11.22
CA GLY A 171 13.45 -13.33 12.61
C GLY A 171 12.67 -12.03 12.82
N PRO A 172 13.07 -10.89 12.25
CA PRO A 172 12.34 -9.63 12.38
C PRO A 172 10.98 -9.57 11.65
N LEU A 173 10.71 -10.45 10.67
CA LEU A 173 9.54 -10.35 9.80
C LEU A 173 8.19 -10.29 10.53
N PRO A 174 7.91 -11.14 11.55
CA PRO A 174 6.63 -11.09 12.25
C PRO A 174 6.43 -9.75 12.98
N SER A 175 7.50 -9.24 13.59
CA SER A 175 7.47 -7.95 14.30
C SER A 175 7.29 -6.79 13.32
N TYR A 176 8.00 -6.81 12.20
CA TYR A 176 7.85 -5.82 11.13
C TYR A 176 6.43 -5.79 10.57
N ARG A 177 5.84 -6.95 10.29
CA ARG A 177 4.42 -7.07 9.87
C ARG A 177 3.49 -6.39 10.88
N GLN A 178 3.62 -6.71 12.17
CA GLN A 178 2.77 -6.12 13.22
C GLN A 178 2.92 -4.60 13.28
N GLN A 179 4.15 -4.09 13.18
CA GLN A 179 4.41 -2.65 13.22
C GLN A 179 3.83 -1.92 12.00
N LEU A 180 3.97 -2.49 10.81
CA LEU A 180 3.43 -1.90 9.59
C LEU A 180 1.90 -1.92 9.60
N PHE A 181 1.29 -3.01 10.05
CA PHE A 181 -0.15 -3.10 10.28
C PHE A 181 -0.65 -2.06 11.27
N LYS A 182 0.06 -1.87 12.37
CA LYS A 182 -0.29 -0.86 13.37
C LYS A 182 -0.27 0.55 12.75
N ARG A 183 0.77 0.90 11.99
CA ARG A 183 0.86 2.19 11.30
C ARG A 183 -0.31 2.39 10.33
N ILE A 184 -0.66 1.38 9.54
CA ILE A 184 -1.80 1.43 8.62
C ILE A 184 -3.12 1.60 9.38
N ALA A 185 -3.29 0.93 10.53
CA ALA A 185 -4.47 1.07 11.38
C ALA A 185 -4.56 2.46 12.03
N ASP A 186 -3.43 3.01 12.48
CA ASP A 186 -3.35 4.36 13.04
C ASP A 186 -3.73 5.41 11.98
N ASP A 187 -3.26 5.24 10.73
CA ASP A 187 -3.64 6.10 9.59
C ASP A 187 -5.14 5.99 9.28
N TYR A 188 -5.70 4.78 9.34
CA TYR A 188 -7.13 4.56 9.15
C TYR A 188 -7.96 5.25 10.23
N GLN A 189 -7.54 5.19 11.50
CA GLN A 189 -8.21 5.91 12.59
C GLN A 189 -8.13 7.43 12.43
N ALA A 190 -6.98 7.96 12.01
CA ALA A 190 -6.79 9.38 11.76
C ALA A 190 -7.73 9.91 10.65
N LEU A 191 -8.01 9.08 9.62
CA LEU A 191 -8.96 9.42 8.57
C LEU A 191 -10.42 9.45 9.04
N LEU A 192 -10.81 8.54 9.94
CA LEU A 192 -12.17 8.48 10.48
C LEU A 192 -12.45 9.58 11.52
N HIS A 193 -11.43 10.05 12.22
CA HIS A 193 -11.54 11.09 13.25
C HIS A 193 -10.66 12.30 12.93
N PRO A 194 -10.95 13.03 11.83
CA PRO A 194 -10.21 14.25 11.51
C PRO A 194 -10.42 15.28 12.64
N ALA A 195 -9.35 15.99 12.97
CA ALA A 195 -9.36 17.03 14.01
C ALA A 195 -10.61 17.93 13.91
N PRO A 196 -11.22 18.34 15.04
CA PRO A 196 -12.49 19.04 15.04
C PRO A 196 -12.43 20.27 14.12
N LEU A 197 -13.31 20.28 13.12
CA LEU A 197 -13.43 21.37 12.18
C LEU A 197 -13.71 22.67 12.93
N ASN A 198 -12.81 23.64 12.80
CA ASN A 198 -13.04 24.97 13.35
C ASN A 198 -14.17 25.65 12.56
N ILE A 199 -15.38 25.67 13.15
CA ILE A 199 -16.62 26.23 12.58
C ILE A 199 -16.41 27.66 12.07
N TRP A 200 -15.54 28.45 12.73
CA TRP A 200 -15.18 29.81 12.32
C TRP A 200 -14.46 29.88 10.97
N VAL A 201 -13.63 28.89 10.66
CA VAL A 201 -12.91 28.83 9.37
C VAL A 201 -13.88 28.53 8.24
N ILE A 202 -14.85 27.64 8.49
CA ILE A 202 -15.91 27.31 7.52
C ILE A 202 -16.78 28.53 7.27
N THR A 203 -17.29 29.19 8.31
CA THR A 203 -18.13 30.40 8.17
C THR A 203 -17.40 31.52 7.45
N ARG A 204 -16.12 31.77 7.76
CA ARG A 204 -15.32 32.81 7.09
C ARG A 204 -15.10 32.52 5.59
N LYS A 205 -14.74 31.29 5.22
CA LYS A 205 -14.58 30.88 3.80
C LYS A 205 -15.90 30.99 3.05
N THR A 206 -16.99 30.65 3.70
CA THR A 206 -18.34 30.68 3.15
C THR A 206 -18.81 32.11 2.89
N CYS A 207 -18.63 33.02 3.86
CA CYS A 207 -18.89 34.45 3.68
C CYS A 207 -18.10 35.05 2.52
N HIS A 208 -16.83 34.65 2.35
CA HIS A 208 -16.02 35.13 1.23
C HIS A 208 -16.58 34.67 -0.12
N SER A 209 -16.92 33.38 -0.24
CA SER A 209 -17.49 32.84 -1.48
C SER A 209 -18.87 33.42 -1.83
N ILE A 210 -19.72 33.71 -0.82
CA ILE A 210 -21.01 34.39 -1.03
C ILE A 210 -20.76 35.80 -1.57
N ARG A 211 -19.83 36.55 -0.96
CA ARG A 211 -19.49 37.90 -1.39
C ARG A 211 -18.99 37.92 -2.83
N ASP A 212 -18.21 36.92 -3.25
CA ASP A 212 -17.71 36.85 -4.62
C ASP A 212 -18.77 36.43 -5.63
N PHE A 213 -19.73 35.58 -5.25
CA PHE A 213 -20.89 35.24 -6.09
C PHE A 213 -21.73 36.48 -6.43
N PHE A 214 -21.99 37.35 -5.45
CA PHE A 214 -22.77 38.58 -5.67
C PHE A 214 -22.00 39.72 -6.36
N LYS A 215 -20.66 39.66 -6.43
CA LYS A 215 -19.87 40.59 -7.24
C LYS A 215 -20.02 40.33 -8.75
N TYR A 216 -20.32 39.09 -9.15
CA TYR A 216 -20.58 38.72 -10.53
C TYR A 216 -22.09 38.73 -10.83
N THR A 217 -22.72 39.90 -10.70
CA THR A 217 -24.03 40.11 -11.32
C THR A 217 -23.76 40.61 -12.76
N PRO A 218 -24.18 39.91 -13.83
CA PRO A 218 -23.98 40.43 -15.18
C PRO A 218 -24.82 41.70 -15.33
N LEU A 219 -24.16 42.81 -15.69
CA LEU A 219 -24.80 44.04 -16.13
C LEU A 219 -25.56 43.78 -17.43
N ALA A 220 -26.76 43.20 -17.33
CA ALA A 220 -27.73 43.20 -18.40
C ALA A 220 -28.67 44.40 -18.21
N SER A 221 -28.75 45.23 -19.25
CA SER A 221 -29.71 46.30 -19.46
C SER A 221 -29.44 47.66 -18.79
N ARG A 222 -28.52 48.42 -19.38
CA ARG A 222 -28.71 49.86 -19.57
C ARG A 222 -27.95 50.30 -20.82
N ASN A 223 -28.68 50.35 -21.95
CA ASN A 223 -28.68 51.46 -22.91
C ASN A 223 -29.35 51.02 -24.21
N ASN A 224 -30.65 51.28 -24.29
CA ASN A 224 -31.29 51.74 -25.53
C ASN A 224 -32.23 52.89 -25.13
N MET A 225 -31.79 54.13 -25.35
CA MET A 225 -32.58 55.26 -25.86
C MET A 225 -31.92 56.62 -25.53
N ARG A 226 -31.95 57.51 -26.54
CA ARG A 226 -31.43 58.90 -26.69
C ARG A 226 -30.09 58.93 -27.42
N GLN A 227 -29.99 59.38 -28.67
CA GLN A 227 -30.86 60.21 -29.53
C GLN A 227 -30.82 59.69 -30.96
#